data_AF-A0A935MKC8-F1
#
_entry.id   AF-A0A935MKC8-F1
#
_cell.length_a   1.000
_cell.length_b   1.000
_cell.length_c   1.000
_cell.angle_alpha   90.00
_cell.angle_beta   90.00
_cell.angle_gamma   90.00
#
_symmetry.space_group_name_H-M   'P 1'
#
loop_
_entity.id
_entity.type
_entity.pdbx_description
1 polymer ?
#
loop_
_entity_poly.entity_id
_entity_poly.type
_entity_poly.pdbx_seq_one_letter_code
_entity_poly.pdbx_strand_id
1 'polypeptide(L)'
;MTIEIIDVTILAPKLKHPTIFEKFDSIEKGEEFIIHNDHDPKPLYYQMIGERGNVFKWEYLEEGPDFWKVKISKLKDGDAEPTVGELVKKDFRKAEVFKKYGIDFCCGGKKTLSKTCAEKGVDVVEVIKDLKAIDLVETTLGSQDYNNWEIDFLADYIVNTHHKYVTQANLILFEYTQKVARVHGDRHPEVVEIAEIFMEVMNELNCHMMKEENMLFPYIKNLAISKRVGKGVAPAGFGTVQNPINMMEHEHETVGEMFEKIKSLSDNFTPPSNACTTYRVTYAKLKEYQDDLHQHIHLENNILFPKAIDIEKELLNN
;
A
#
# COMPACT_ATOMS: atom_id res chain seq x y z
N MET A 1 -36.77 -12.97 -7.83
CA MET A 1 -36.70 -12.23 -6.56
C MET A 1 -36.66 -10.75 -6.90
N THR A 2 -37.44 -9.93 -6.23
CA THR A 2 -37.44 -8.47 -6.39
C THR A 2 -36.26 -7.90 -5.61
N ILE A 3 -35.32 -7.24 -6.29
CA ILE A 3 -34.20 -6.53 -5.64
C ILE A 3 -34.79 -5.40 -4.79
N GLU A 4 -34.39 -5.33 -3.53
CA GLU A 4 -34.88 -4.31 -2.60
C GLU A 4 -34.36 -2.92 -3.00
N ILE A 5 -35.23 -1.92 -2.91
CA ILE A 5 -34.91 -0.52 -3.23
C ILE A 5 -35.00 0.29 -1.94
N ILE A 6 -33.90 0.93 -1.57
CA ILE A 6 -33.84 1.92 -0.48
C ILE A 6 -33.96 3.30 -1.10
N ASP A 7 -35.08 3.96 -0.84
CA ASP A 7 -35.22 5.37 -1.16
C ASP A 7 -34.50 6.22 -0.12
N VAL A 8 -33.34 6.74 -0.49
CA VAL A 8 -32.49 7.54 0.38
C VAL A 8 -32.99 8.99 0.44
N THR A 9 -33.83 9.42 -0.51
CA THR A 9 -34.35 10.79 -0.58
C THR A 9 -35.30 11.12 0.57
N ILE A 10 -35.95 10.10 1.15
CA ILE A 10 -36.86 10.25 2.30
C ILE A 10 -36.15 10.22 3.65
N LEU A 11 -34.84 9.93 3.68
CA LEU A 11 -34.05 9.86 4.91
C LEU A 11 -33.45 11.22 5.28
N ALA A 12 -33.37 11.50 6.58
CA ALA A 12 -32.64 12.67 7.07
C ALA A 12 -31.15 12.59 6.66
N PRO A 13 -30.50 13.70 6.27
CA PRO A 13 -29.13 13.68 5.73
C PRO A 13 -28.12 12.89 6.58
N LYS A 14 -28.17 13.04 7.91
CA LYS A 14 -27.29 12.34 8.86
C LYS A 14 -27.52 10.82 8.95
N LEU A 15 -28.66 10.32 8.47
CA LEU A 15 -29.03 8.91 8.49
C LEU A 15 -28.82 8.21 7.14
N LYS A 16 -28.65 8.97 6.04
CA LYS A 16 -28.50 8.43 4.68
C LYS A 16 -27.40 7.35 4.61
N HIS A 17 -26.16 7.70 4.99
CA HIS A 17 -25.03 6.76 4.89
C HIS A 17 -25.11 5.61 5.93
N PRO A 18 -25.39 5.86 7.23
CA PRO A 18 -25.53 4.77 8.21
C PRO A 18 -26.54 3.70 7.79
N THR A 19 -27.71 4.08 7.26
CA THR A 19 -28.72 3.12 6.80
C THR A 19 -28.22 2.26 5.64
N ILE A 20 -27.46 2.84 4.70
CA ILE A 20 -26.89 2.10 3.57
C ILE A 20 -25.81 1.13 4.05
N PHE A 21 -25.01 1.52 5.03
CA PHE A 21 -23.96 0.67 5.59
C PHE A 21 -24.55 -0.47 6.41
N GLU A 22 -25.51 -0.19 7.29
CA GLU A 22 -26.26 -1.23 8.02
C GLU A 22 -26.92 -2.21 7.04
N LYS A 23 -27.49 -1.70 5.93
CA LYS A 23 -28.04 -2.57 4.89
C LYS A 23 -26.96 -3.45 4.28
N PHE A 24 -25.86 -2.86 3.82
CA PHE A 24 -24.76 -3.59 3.20
C PHE A 24 -24.16 -4.66 4.13
N ASP A 25 -24.06 -4.35 5.42
CA ASP A 25 -23.56 -5.28 6.43
C ASP A 25 -24.54 -6.43 6.67
N SER A 26 -25.86 -6.17 6.57
CA SER A 26 -26.92 -7.17 6.78
C SER A 26 -27.10 -8.18 5.64
N ILE A 27 -26.76 -7.82 4.40
CA ILE A 27 -26.95 -8.71 3.25
C ILE A 27 -25.87 -9.78 3.16
N GLU A 28 -26.21 -10.95 2.65
CA GLU A 28 -25.25 -12.04 2.42
C GLU A 28 -24.36 -11.79 1.20
N LYS A 29 -23.25 -12.51 1.11
CA LYS A 29 -22.35 -12.43 -0.05
C LYS A 29 -23.04 -12.94 -1.30
N GLY A 30 -22.98 -12.18 -2.39
CA GLY A 30 -23.68 -12.43 -3.64
C GLY A 30 -25.08 -11.79 -3.70
N GLU A 31 -25.55 -11.18 -2.62
CA GLU A 31 -26.81 -10.41 -2.63
C GLU A 31 -26.58 -8.96 -3.03
N GLU A 32 -27.68 -8.28 -3.38
CA GLU A 32 -27.66 -6.91 -3.89
C GLU A 32 -28.91 -6.14 -3.49
N PHE A 33 -28.76 -4.81 -3.44
CA PHE A 33 -29.86 -3.86 -3.25
C PHE A 33 -29.63 -2.62 -4.12
N ILE A 34 -30.68 -1.84 -4.32
CA ILE A 34 -30.62 -0.60 -5.09
C ILE A 34 -30.84 0.57 -4.13
N ILE A 35 -30.06 1.64 -4.29
CA ILE A 35 -30.32 2.93 -3.67
C ILE A 35 -30.92 3.89 -4.70
N HIS A 36 -31.85 4.72 -4.24
CA HIS A 36 -32.40 5.84 -4.98
C HIS A 36 -32.00 7.14 -4.28
N ASN A 37 -31.30 8.04 -4.99
CA ASN A 37 -30.75 9.26 -4.41
C ASN A 37 -31.09 10.49 -5.26
N ASP A 38 -31.10 11.66 -4.62
CA ASP A 38 -31.42 12.99 -5.17
C ASP A 38 -30.21 13.71 -5.78
N HIS A 39 -29.03 13.09 -5.71
CA HIS A 39 -27.77 13.58 -6.28
C HIS A 39 -26.82 12.40 -6.56
N ASP A 40 -25.71 12.66 -7.25
CA ASP A 40 -24.67 11.65 -7.51
C ASP A 40 -24.11 11.11 -6.17
N PRO A 41 -24.30 9.82 -5.85
CA PRO A 41 -23.79 9.18 -4.64
C PRO A 41 -22.28 8.88 -4.68
N LYS A 42 -21.50 9.51 -5.57
CA LYS A 42 -20.04 9.36 -5.61
C LYS A 42 -19.31 9.54 -4.26
N PRO A 43 -19.68 10.48 -3.37
CA PRO A 43 -19.07 10.56 -2.03
C PRO A 43 -19.32 9.31 -1.17
N LEU A 44 -20.54 8.76 -1.24
CA LEU A 44 -20.92 7.53 -0.55
C LEU A 44 -20.10 6.33 -1.06
N TYR A 45 -19.88 6.22 -2.37
CA TYR A 45 -19.01 5.20 -2.95
C TYR A 45 -17.60 5.21 -2.34
N TYR A 46 -16.97 6.38 -2.27
CA TYR A 46 -15.63 6.49 -1.67
C TYR A 46 -15.61 6.16 -0.18
N GLN A 47 -16.66 6.55 0.56
CA GLN A 47 -16.78 6.19 1.97
C GLN A 47 -16.95 4.67 2.17
N MET A 48 -17.77 4.01 1.34
CA MET A 48 -17.92 2.55 1.39
C MET A 48 -16.60 1.84 1.10
N ILE A 49 -15.82 2.30 0.11
CA ILE A 49 -14.49 1.75 -0.15
C ILE A 49 -13.58 1.92 1.06
N GLY A 50 -13.55 3.11 1.68
CA GLY A 50 -12.70 3.39 2.82
C GLY A 50 -13.01 2.52 4.04
N GLU A 51 -14.29 2.26 4.32
CA GLU A 51 -14.69 1.53 5.52
C GLU A 51 -14.86 0.02 5.33
N ARG A 52 -15.23 -0.45 4.12
CA ARG A 52 -15.52 -1.87 3.84
C ARG A 52 -14.53 -2.52 2.89
N GLY A 53 -13.67 -1.74 2.23
CA GLY A 53 -12.75 -2.23 1.20
C GLY A 53 -13.47 -2.61 -0.10
N ASN A 54 -12.76 -3.33 -0.98
CA ASN A 54 -13.25 -3.69 -2.32
C ASN A 54 -14.12 -4.97 -2.31
N VAL A 55 -15.07 -5.04 -1.39
CA VAL A 55 -15.95 -6.22 -1.18
C VAL A 55 -17.33 -6.08 -1.83
N PHE A 56 -17.52 -5.07 -2.68
CA PHE A 56 -18.78 -4.78 -3.33
C PHE A 56 -18.58 -4.30 -4.78
N LYS A 57 -19.62 -4.50 -5.60
CA LYS A 57 -19.75 -3.92 -6.93
C LYS A 57 -20.70 -2.73 -6.89
N TRP A 58 -20.34 -1.67 -7.60
CA TRP A 58 -21.12 -0.45 -7.75
C TRP A 58 -21.56 -0.27 -9.21
N GLU A 59 -22.86 -0.24 -9.47
CA GLU A 59 -23.39 -0.17 -10.83
C GLU A 59 -24.48 0.91 -10.92
N TYR A 60 -24.23 1.95 -11.72
CA TYR A 60 -25.26 2.94 -12.03
C TYR A 60 -26.31 2.31 -12.94
N LEU A 61 -27.56 2.35 -12.48
CA LEU A 61 -28.74 1.96 -13.25
C LEU A 61 -29.39 3.18 -13.92
N GLU A 62 -29.24 4.35 -13.31
CA GLU A 62 -29.75 5.64 -13.81
C GLU A 62 -28.84 6.77 -13.30
N GLU A 63 -28.46 7.68 -14.20
CA GLU A 63 -27.52 8.77 -13.95
C GLU A 63 -28.15 10.13 -14.27
N GLY A 64 -28.87 10.71 -13.31
CA GLY A 64 -29.31 12.11 -13.31
C GLY A 64 -30.11 12.60 -14.54
N PRO A 65 -30.46 13.89 -14.60
CA PRO A 65 -30.25 14.90 -13.55
C PRO A 65 -31.27 14.82 -12.41
N ASP A 66 -32.41 14.16 -12.63
CA ASP A 66 -33.52 14.14 -11.68
C ASP A 66 -33.34 13.08 -10.58
N PHE A 67 -32.78 11.93 -10.93
CA PHE A 67 -32.61 10.80 -10.02
C PHE A 67 -31.34 10.01 -10.30
N TRP A 68 -30.76 9.44 -9.25
CA TRP A 68 -29.62 8.54 -9.34
C TRP A 68 -30.01 7.19 -8.75
N LYS A 69 -29.93 6.13 -9.56
CA LYS A 69 -30.16 4.76 -9.10
C LYS A 69 -28.87 3.98 -9.19
N VAL A 70 -28.45 3.41 -8.07
CA VAL A 70 -27.23 2.61 -7.99
C VAL A 70 -27.57 1.26 -7.40
N LYS A 71 -27.16 0.20 -8.08
CA LYS A 71 -27.16 -1.17 -7.55
C LYS A 71 -25.83 -1.43 -6.84
N ILE A 72 -25.92 -1.87 -5.60
CA ILE A 72 -24.78 -2.25 -4.75
C ILE A 72 -24.88 -3.75 -4.52
N SER A 73 -23.89 -4.50 -5.00
CA SER A 73 -23.85 -5.97 -4.85
C SER A 73 -22.68 -6.36 -3.94
N LYS A 74 -22.93 -7.16 -2.90
CA LYS A 74 -21.87 -7.69 -2.04
C LYS A 74 -21.20 -8.86 -2.76
N LEU A 75 -19.88 -8.80 -2.93
CA LEU A 75 -19.16 -9.80 -3.71
C LEU A 75 -19.06 -11.12 -2.95
N LYS A 76 -19.08 -12.25 -3.68
CA LYS A 76 -18.73 -13.54 -3.11
C LYS A 76 -17.24 -13.60 -2.82
N ASP A 77 -16.86 -14.49 -1.91
CA ASP A 77 -15.45 -14.80 -1.68
C ASP A 77 -14.81 -15.27 -2.99
N GLY A 78 -13.81 -14.53 -3.47
CA GLY A 78 -13.13 -14.77 -4.74
C GLY A 78 -13.63 -13.96 -5.95
N ASP A 79 -14.76 -13.25 -5.83
CA ASP A 79 -15.28 -12.36 -6.89
C ASP A 79 -14.78 -10.91 -6.75
N ALA A 80 -14.21 -10.55 -5.58
CA ALA A 80 -13.54 -9.28 -5.38
C ALA A 80 -12.30 -9.18 -6.26
N GLU A 81 -12.21 -8.11 -7.05
CA GLU A 81 -11.00 -7.81 -7.81
C GLU A 81 -9.83 -7.69 -6.83
N PRO A 82 -8.75 -8.47 -7.00
CA PRO A 82 -7.65 -8.45 -6.06
C PRO A 82 -6.98 -7.07 -6.05
N THR A 83 -6.53 -6.66 -4.88
CA THR A 83 -5.72 -5.44 -4.77
C THR A 83 -4.33 -5.65 -5.36
N VAL A 84 -3.65 -4.57 -5.72
CA VAL A 84 -2.27 -4.64 -6.20
C VAL A 84 -1.36 -5.29 -5.15
N GLY A 85 -1.54 -4.93 -3.87
CA GLY A 85 -0.83 -5.52 -2.75
C GLY A 85 -1.11 -7.02 -2.58
N GLU A 86 -2.37 -7.46 -2.74
CA GLU A 86 -2.71 -8.89 -2.69
C GLU A 86 -2.08 -9.70 -3.82
N LEU A 87 -1.96 -9.12 -5.02
CA LEU A 87 -1.30 -9.77 -6.15
C LEU A 87 0.19 -10.00 -5.89
N VAL A 88 0.89 -9.01 -5.32
CA VAL A 88 2.31 -9.12 -4.95
C VAL A 88 2.50 -10.04 -3.73
N LYS A 89 1.60 -9.97 -2.74
CA LYS A 89 1.62 -10.84 -1.57
C LYS A 89 1.52 -12.33 -1.94
N LYS A 90 0.72 -12.65 -2.97
CA LYS A 90 0.58 -14.02 -3.49
C LYS A 90 1.80 -14.48 -4.29
N ASP A 91 2.39 -13.57 -5.06
CA ASP A 91 3.60 -13.83 -5.84
C ASP A 91 4.41 -12.54 -6.00
N PHE A 92 5.50 -12.44 -5.23
CA PHE A 92 6.31 -11.23 -5.20
C PHE A 92 6.92 -10.89 -6.57
N ARG A 93 7.08 -11.86 -7.48
CA ARG A 93 7.58 -11.62 -8.84
C ARG A 93 6.69 -10.67 -9.64
N LYS A 94 5.41 -10.56 -9.27
CA LYS A 94 4.45 -9.61 -9.89
C LYS A 94 4.80 -8.15 -9.60
N ALA A 95 5.62 -7.86 -8.58
CA ALA A 95 6.14 -6.53 -8.30
C ALA A 95 6.85 -5.92 -9.52
N GLU A 96 7.62 -6.72 -10.28
CA GLU A 96 8.34 -6.24 -11.46
C GLU A 96 7.39 -5.75 -12.58
N VAL A 97 6.21 -6.37 -12.69
CA VAL A 97 5.17 -5.89 -13.61
C VAL A 97 4.66 -4.53 -13.15
N PHE A 98 4.33 -4.37 -11.87
CA PHE A 98 3.86 -3.08 -11.36
C PHE A 98 4.90 -1.98 -11.47
N LYS A 99 6.19 -2.27 -11.22
CA LYS A 99 7.30 -1.34 -11.45
C LYS A 99 7.38 -0.88 -12.90
N LYS A 100 7.24 -1.80 -13.87
CA LYS A 100 7.22 -1.49 -15.31
C LYS A 100 6.15 -0.44 -15.65
N TYR A 101 4.99 -0.51 -15.02
CA TYR A 101 3.86 0.40 -15.26
C TYR A 101 3.82 1.61 -14.31
N GLY A 102 4.81 1.78 -13.42
CA GLY A 102 4.81 2.85 -12.42
C GLY A 102 3.64 2.77 -11.44
N ILE A 103 3.15 1.55 -11.18
CA ILE A 103 2.07 1.22 -10.26
C ILE A 103 2.67 0.98 -8.87
N ASP A 104 2.19 1.74 -7.89
CA ASP A 104 2.57 1.58 -6.48
C ASP A 104 1.81 0.39 -5.86
N PHE A 105 2.56 -0.64 -5.46
CA PHE A 105 2.06 -1.86 -4.82
C PHE A 105 2.39 -1.93 -3.32
N CYS A 106 3.15 -0.97 -2.78
CA CYS A 106 3.55 -0.96 -1.38
C CYS A 106 2.57 -0.11 -0.55
N CYS A 107 2.59 1.22 -0.70
CA CYS A 107 1.67 2.14 0.00
C CYS A 107 0.27 2.08 -0.62
N GLY A 108 0.19 2.17 -1.94
CA GLY A 108 -1.04 2.03 -2.74
C GLY A 108 -1.62 0.61 -2.81
N GLY A 109 -1.02 -0.37 -2.11
CA GLY A 109 -1.35 -1.79 -2.21
C GLY A 109 -2.80 -2.15 -1.90
N LYS A 110 -3.55 -1.29 -1.19
CA LYS A 110 -4.97 -1.49 -0.84
C LYS A 110 -5.94 -1.20 -2.01
N LYS A 111 -5.49 -0.58 -3.11
CA LYS A 111 -6.32 -0.28 -4.29
C LYS A 111 -6.44 -1.49 -5.24
N THR A 112 -7.59 -1.65 -5.90
CA THR A 112 -7.75 -2.69 -6.93
C THR A 112 -6.87 -2.41 -8.14
N LEU A 113 -6.57 -3.46 -8.91
CA LEU A 113 -5.82 -3.34 -10.14
C LEU A 113 -6.46 -2.34 -11.12
N SER A 114 -7.76 -2.48 -11.40
CA SER A 114 -8.50 -1.60 -12.32
C SER A 114 -8.50 -0.15 -11.86
N LYS A 115 -8.72 0.10 -10.56
CA LYS A 115 -8.70 1.47 -10.01
C LYS A 115 -7.32 2.10 -10.20
N THR A 116 -6.25 1.38 -9.86
CA THR A 116 -4.88 1.90 -9.96
C THR A 116 -4.48 2.13 -11.42
N CYS A 117 -4.84 1.22 -12.33
CA CYS A 117 -4.64 1.41 -13.77
C CYS A 117 -5.36 2.66 -14.30
N ALA A 118 -6.62 2.86 -13.91
CA ALA A 118 -7.41 4.03 -14.33
C ALA A 118 -6.80 5.34 -13.83
N GLU A 119 -6.37 5.41 -12.56
CA GLU A 119 -5.72 6.60 -11.98
C GLU A 119 -4.39 6.93 -12.66
N LYS A 120 -3.64 5.92 -13.13
CA LYS A 120 -2.35 6.09 -13.82
C LYS A 120 -2.47 6.25 -15.34
N GLY A 121 -3.67 6.09 -15.92
CA GLY A 121 -3.87 6.10 -17.37
C GLY A 121 -3.23 4.91 -18.09
N VAL A 122 -3.12 3.76 -17.42
CA VAL A 122 -2.53 2.52 -17.94
C VAL A 122 -3.63 1.56 -18.37
N ASP A 123 -3.44 0.85 -19.49
CA ASP A 123 -4.37 -0.19 -19.93
C ASP A 123 -4.29 -1.42 -19.02
N VAL A 124 -5.35 -1.64 -18.24
CA VAL A 124 -5.49 -2.78 -17.33
C VAL A 124 -5.35 -4.13 -18.04
N VAL A 125 -5.74 -4.23 -19.31
CA VAL A 125 -5.66 -5.47 -20.10
C VAL A 125 -4.21 -5.84 -20.37
N GLU A 126 -3.36 -4.85 -20.67
CA GLU A 126 -1.92 -5.06 -20.85
C GLU A 126 -1.25 -5.50 -19.55
N VAL A 127 -1.60 -4.86 -18.42
CA VAL A 127 -1.06 -5.23 -17.10
C VAL A 127 -1.45 -6.67 -16.74
N ILE A 128 -2.71 -7.06 -16.94
CA ILE A 128 -3.18 -8.43 -16.70
C ILE A 128 -2.41 -9.44 -17.56
N LYS A 129 -2.14 -9.10 -18.82
CA LYS A 129 -1.36 -9.96 -19.73
C LYS A 129 0.05 -10.21 -19.20
N ASP A 130 0.73 -9.16 -18.75
CA ASP A 130 2.08 -9.25 -18.20
C ASP A 130 2.10 -9.99 -16.85
N LEU A 131 1.10 -9.77 -15.99
CA LEU A 131 0.95 -10.53 -14.73
C LEU A 131 0.78 -12.03 -14.98
N LYS A 132 0.00 -12.42 -15.99
CA LYS A 132 -0.17 -13.83 -16.38
C LYS A 132 1.11 -14.43 -16.98
N ALA A 133 1.94 -13.62 -17.62
CA ALA A 133 3.22 -14.09 -18.14
C ALA A 133 4.16 -14.54 -17.01
N ILE A 134 4.12 -13.89 -15.85
CA ILE A 134 4.88 -14.30 -14.65
C ILE A 134 4.45 -15.69 -14.17
N ASP A 135 3.16 -16.01 -14.24
CA ASP A 135 2.64 -17.31 -13.82
C ASP A 135 3.17 -18.48 -14.68
N LEU A 136 3.61 -18.20 -15.92
CA LEU A 136 4.13 -19.19 -16.88
C LEU A 136 5.62 -19.46 -16.74
N VAL A 137 6.36 -18.67 -15.96
CA VAL A 137 7.80 -18.84 -15.76
C VAL A 137 8.03 -19.92 -14.70
N GLU A 138 8.42 -21.13 -15.13
CA GLU A 138 8.91 -22.20 -14.25
C GLU A 138 10.16 -21.74 -13.49
N THR A 139 10.14 -21.92 -12.17
CA THR A 139 11.16 -21.40 -11.25
C THR A 139 12.39 -22.31 -11.16
N THR A 140 13.57 -21.76 -11.42
CA THR A 140 14.85 -22.32 -10.94
C THR A 140 15.37 -21.65 -9.66
N LEU A 141 14.78 -20.53 -9.24
CA LEU A 141 15.06 -19.81 -8.00
C LEU A 141 13.73 -19.40 -7.35
N GLY A 142 13.46 -19.91 -6.14
CA GLY A 142 12.18 -19.76 -5.46
C GLY A 142 11.82 -18.30 -5.17
N SER A 143 10.64 -17.87 -5.59
CA SER A 143 9.99 -16.70 -5.00
C SER A 143 9.78 -16.99 -3.51
N GLN A 144 10.24 -16.09 -2.64
CA GLN A 144 10.02 -16.28 -1.21
C GLN A 144 8.55 -16.05 -0.89
N ASP A 145 7.93 -17.05 -0.27
CA ASP A 145 6.54 -16.98 0.16
C ASP A 145 6.45 -16.30 1.53
N TYR A 146 6.64 -14.99 1.52
CA TYR A 146 6.57 -14.15 2.71
C TYR A 146 5.22 -14.26 3.44
N ASN A 147 4.16 -14.60 2.70
CA ASN A 147 2.83 -14.76 3.28
C ASN A 147 2.74 -15.97 4.22
N ASN A 148 3.60 -16.97 4.08
CA ASN A 148 3.65 -18.12 4.99
C ASN A 148 4.63 -17.95 6.16
N TRP A 149 5.26 -16.79 6.30
CA TRP A 149 6.15 -16.54 7.43
C TRP A 149 5.38 -16.11 8.67
N GLU A 150 5.87 -16.60 9.82
CA GLU A 150 5.45 -16.14 11.13
C GLU A 150 5.84 -14.67 11.31
N ILE A 151 4.98 -13.89 11.97
CA ILE A 151 5.16 -12.42 12.05
C ILE A 151 6.38 -12.00 12.86
N ASP A 152 6.84 -12.82 13.81
CA ASP A 152 8.06 -12.56 14.57
C ASP A 152 9.30 -12.75 13.71
N PHE A 153 9.33 -13.82 12.92
CA PHE A 153 10.39 -14.06 11.94
C PHE A 153 10.40 -13.02 10.81
N LEU A 154 9.22 -12.64 10.30
CA LEU A 154 9.12 -11.59 9.27
C LEU A 154 9.64 -10.24 9.79
N ALA A 155 9.32 -9.88 11.04
CA ALA A 155 9.86 -8.67 11.67
C ALA A 155 11.39 -8.75 11.80
N ASP A 156 11.95 -9.89 12.21
CA ASP A 156 13.40 -10.10 12.23
C ASP A 156 14.04 -10.00 10.84
N TYR A 157 13.40 -10.55 9.82
CA TYR A 157 13.89 -10.48 8.46
C TYR A 157 13.95 -9.04 7.95
N ILE A 158 12.90 -8.25 8.18
CA ILE A 158 12.84 -6.84 7.79
C ILE A 158 14.00 -6.05 8.41
N VAL A 159 14.23 -6.19 9.71
CA VAL A 159 15.34 -5.53 10.40
C VAL A 159 16.69 -5.96 9.83
N ASN A 160 16.89 -7.28 9.68
CA ASN A 160 18.21 -7.82 9.30
C ASN A 160 18.53 -7.67 7.80
N THR A 161 17.52 -7.39 6.97
CA THR A 161 17.65 -7.25 5.52
C THR A 161 17.52 -5.78 5.12
N HIS A 162 16.32 -5.21 5.31
CA HIS A 162 15.97 -3.89 4.79
C HIS A 162 16.50 -2.77 5.68
N HIS A 163 16.26 -2.79 6.99
CA HIS A 163 16.73 -1.70 7.86
C HIS A 163 18.26 -1.61 7.89
N LYS A 164 18.91 -2.78 7.90
CA LYS A 164 20.37 -2.88 7.79
C LYS A 164 20.87 -2.32 6.47
N TYR A 165 20.21 -2.64 5.36
CA TYR A 165 20.56 -2.07 4.05
C TYR A 165 20.38 -0.54 4.04
N VAL A 166 19.20 -0.05 4.43
CA VAL A 166 18.86 1.38 4.50
C VAL A 166 19.91 2.15 5.30
N THR A 167 20.26 1.67 6.49
CA THR A 167 21.27 2.31 7.34
C THR A 167 22.63 2.41 6.64
N GLN A 168 23.07 1.35 5.96
CA GLN A 168 24.36 1.34 5.25
C GLN A 168 24.32 2.21 4.00
N ALA A 169 23.23 2.14 3.24
CA ALA A 169 23.03 2.89 2.01
C ALA A 169 22.92 4.39 2.27
N ASN A 170 22.27 4.81 3.36
CA ASN A 170 22.14 6.21 3.78
C ASN A 170 23.50 6.91 3.87
N LEU A 171 24.50 6.27 4.50
CA LEU A 171 25.83 6.83 4.67
C LEU A 171 26.51 7.13 3.32
N ILE A 172 26.40 6.20 2.38
CA ILE A 172 27.05 6.28 1.07
C ILE A 172 26.29 7.26 0.16
N LEU A 173 24.97 7.13 0.10
CA LEU A 173 24.12 7.96 -0.77
C LEU A 173 24.10 9.42 -0.32
N PHE A 174 24.20 9.70 0.98
CA PHE A 174 24.35 11.07 1.46
C PHE A 174 25.62 11.71 0.90
N GLU A 175 26.77 11.04 0.98
CA GLU A 175 28.02 11.57 0.41
C GLU A 175 27.91 11.78 -1.10
N TYR A 176 27.31 10.81 -1.81
CA TYR A 176 27.22 10.82 -3.27
C TYR A 176 26.30 11.92 -3.78
N THR A 177 25.10 12.05 -3.22
CA THR A 177 24.14 13.08 -3.59
C THR A 177 24.72 14.48 -3.34
N GLN A 178 25.33 14.71 -2.18
CA GLN A 178 25.99 15.98 -1.85
C GLN A 178 27.16 16.30 -2.80
N LYS A 179 27.96 15.30 -3.16
CA LYS A 179 29.07 15.47 -4.10
C LYS A 179 28.58 15.81 -5.50
N VAL A 180 27.54 15.15 -5.99
CA VAL A 180 26.95 15.42 -7.30
C VAL A 180 26.33 16.82 -7.32
N ALA A 181 25.54 17.18 -6.29
CA ALA A 181 24.98 18.52 -6.13
C ALA A 181 26.06 19.60 -6.16
N ARG A 182 27.13 19.44 -5.38
CA ARG A 182 28.23 20.41 -5.31
C ARG A 182 28.98 20.59 -6.64
N VAL A 183 29.21 19.50 -7.38
CA VAL A 183 30.04 19.54 -8.60
C VAL A 183 29.23 19.90 -9.84
N HIS A 184 27.96 19.51 -9.87
CA HIS A 184 27.12 19.61 -11.07
C HIS A 184 25.94 20.57 -10.93
N GLY A 185 25.60 21.03 -9.71
CA GLY A 185 24.40 21.82 -9.41
C GLY A 185 24.24 23.10 -10.23
N ASP A 186 25.35 23.77 -10.59
CA ASP A 186 25.28 24.98 -11.43
C ASP A 186 24.69 24.71 -12.83
N ARG A 187 24.94 23.51 -13.38
CA ARG A 187 24.44 23.10 -14.71
C ARG A 187 23.21 22.20 -14.62
N HIS A 188 23.05 21.54 -13.48
CA HIS A 188 22.05 20.53 -13.19
C HIS A 188 21.38 20.87 -11.85
N PRO A 189 20.57 21.95 -11.78
CA PRO A 189 19.95 22.38 -10.52
C PRO A 189 19.09 21.27 -9.89
N GLU A 190 18.54 20.35 -10.68
CA GLU A 190 17.79 19.18 -10.22
C GLU A 190 18.58 18.31 -9.24
N VAL A 191 19.92 18.23 -9.38
CA VAL A 191 20.73 17.40 -8.47
C VAL A 191 20.91 18.02 -7.09
N VAL A 192 20.71 19.34 -6.96
CA VAL A 192 20.71 20.02 -5.66
C VAL A 192 19.43 19.65 -4.91
N GLU A 193 18.29 19.75 -5.58
CA GLU A 193 16.99 19.38 -5.02
C GLU A 193 16.92 17.89 -4.65
N ILE A 194 17.47 16.99 -5.48
CA ILE A 194 17.59 15.57 -5.14
C ILE A 194 18.39 15.36 -3.85
N ALA A 195 19.48 16.11 -3.65
CA ALA A 195 20.31 15.97 -2.46
C ALA A 195 19.62 16.48 -1.19
N GLU A 196 18.79 17.52 -1.30
CA GLU A 196 17.96 18.03 -0.21
C GLU A 196 16.87 17.01 0.16
N ILE A 197 16.10 16.52 -0.82
CA ILE A 197 15.05 15.52 -0.59
C ILE A 197 15.65 14.24 0.01
N PHE A 198 16.80 13.77 -0.49
CA PHE A 198 17.42 12.57 0.06
C PHE A 198 17.87 12.75 1.52
N MET A 199 18.29 13.95 1.91
CA MET A 199 18.61 14.24 3.31
C MET A 199 17.35 14.18 4.20
N GLU A 200 16.20 14.64 3.72
CA GLU A 200 14.92 14.52 4.40
C GLU A 200 14.51 13.05 4.56
N VAL A 201 14.55 12.28 3.47
CA VAL A 201 14.31 10.81 3.47
C VAL A 201 15.16 10.11 4.52
N MET A 202 16.46 10.41 4.59
CA MET A 202 17.36 9.81 5.57
C MET A 202 16.95 10.13 7.01
N ASN A 203 16.57 11.38 7.29
CA ASN A 203 16.16 11.79 8.63
C ASN A 203 14.86 11.12 9.06
N GLU A 204 13.87 11.09 8.15
CA GLU A 204 12.59 10.42 8.38
C GLU A 204 12.79 8.93 8.63
N LEU A 205 13.48 8.21 7.73
CA LEU A 205 13.67 6.76 7.85
C LEU A 205 14.50 6.36 9.09
N ASN A 206 15.50 7.16 9.50
CA ASN A 206 16.26 6.87 10.71
C ASN A 206 15.36 6.92 11.96
N CYS A 207 14.47 7.91 12.07
CA CYS A 207 13.52 8.00 13.18
C CYS A 207 12.44 6.92 13.08
N HIS A 208 11.93 6.69 11.87
CA HIS A 208 10.94 5.67 11.54
C HIS A 208 11.37 4.27 12.02
N MET A 209 12.50 3.77 11.52
CA MET A 209 12.99 2.42 11.86
C MET A 209 13.25 2.28 13.36
N MET A 210 13.66 3.34 14.06
CA MET A 210 13.82 3.30 15.52
C MET A 210 12.49 3.08 16.26
N LYS A 211 11.38 3.67 15.79
CA LYS A 211 10.05 3.41 16.38
C LYS A 211 9.62 1.98 16.14
N GLU A 212 9.92 1.45 14.96
CA GLU A 212 9.61 0.06 14.65
C GLU A 212 10.41 -0.91 15.52
N GLU A 213 11.73 -0.79 15.53
CA GLU A 213 12.64 -1.71 16.21
C GLU A 213 12.52 -1.68 17.73
N ASN A 214 12.25 -0.51 18.32
CA ASN A 214 12.22 -0.35 19.78
C ASN A 214 10.82 -0.46 20.38
N MET A 215 9.76 -0.39 19.57
CA MET A 215 8.39 -0.34 20.08
C MET A 215 7.43 -1.25 19.31
N LEU A 216 7.24 -1.02 18.00
CA LEU A 216 6.23 -1.75 17.23
C LEU A 216 6.58 -3.23 17.04
N PHE A 217 7.77 -3.55 16.53
CA PHE A 217 8.20 -4.93 16.28
C PHE A 217 8.32 -5.75 17.57
N PRO A 218 8.86 -5.23 18.69
CA PRO A 218 8.81 -5.93 19.97
C PRO A 218 7.37 -6.30 20.38
N TYR A 219 6.41 -5.39 20.18
CA TYR A 219 5.01 -5.67 20.46
C TYR A 219 4.43 -6.75 19.52
N ILE A 220 4.68 -6.66 18.22
CA ILE A 220 4.27 -7.66 17.21
C ILE A 220 4.85 -9.05 17.56
N LYS A 221 6.11 -9.13 17.98
CA LYS A 221 6.73 -10.39 18.43
C LYS A 221 6.05 -10.94 19.67
N ASN A 222 5.63 -10.09 20.61
CA ASN A 222 4.87 -10.51 21.79
C ASN A 222 3.49 -11.08 21.39
N LEU A 223 2.80 -10.47 20.43
CA LEU A 223 1.54 -11.01 19.88
C LEU A 223 1.74 -12.44 19.33
N ALA A 224 2.82 -12.67 18.58
CA ALA A 224 3.17 -13.99 18.06
C ALA A 224 3.37 -15.03 19.17
N ILE A 225 4.09 -14.64 20.23
CA ILE A 225 4.34 -15.50 21.39
C ILE A 225 3.02 -15.80 22.11
N SER A 226 2.21 -14.79 22.42
CA SER A 226 0.92 -14.92 23.09
C SER A 226 -0.04 -15.84 22.34
N LYS A 227 -0.12 -15.72 21.01
CA LYS A 227 -0.91 -16.61 20.15
C LYS A 227 -0.45 -18.06 20.24
N ARG A 228 0.86 -18.32 20.17
CA ARG A 228 1.41 -19.68 20.28
C ARG A 228 1.15 -20.35 21.63
N VAL A 229 1.19 -19.58 22.71
CA VAL A 229 1.00 -20.10 24.08
C VAL A 229 -0.46 -20.05 24.56
N GLY A 230 -1.37 -19.54 23.74
CA GLY A 230 -2.80 -19.45 24.05
C GLY A 230 -3.13 -18.52 25.22
N LYS A 231 -2.40 -17.40 25.36
CA LYS A 231 -2.64 -16.40 26.41
C LYS A 231 -3.03 -15.06 25.81
N GLY A 232 -3.94 -14.35 26.47
CA GLY A 232 -4.27 -12.98 26.11
C GLY A 232 -3.06 -12.03 26.18
N VAL A 233 -3.17 -10.89 25.52
CA VAL A 233 -2.13 -9.84 25.52
C VAL A 233 -2.50 -8.73 26.52
N ALA A 234 -1.50 -8.19 27.21
CA ALA A 234 -1.72 -7.03 28.06
C ALA A 234 -2.05 -5.78 27.22
N PRO A 235 -2.92 -4.87 27.71
CA PRO A 235 -3.19 -3.61 27.02
C PRO A 235 -1.89 -2.82 26.81
N ALA A 236 -1.66 -2.37 25.58
CA ALA A 236 -0.51 -1.53 25.28
C ALA A 236 -0.78 -0.09 25.75
N GLY A 237 0.27 0.65 26.12
CA GLY A 237 0.17 2.07 26.51
C GLY A 237 -0.32 2.99 25.38
N PHE A 238 -0.41 2.48 24.16
CA PHE A 238 -0.89 3.15 22.96
C PHE A 238 -2.27 2.64 22.50
N GLY A 239 -2.99 1.88 23.33
CA GLY A 239 -4.26 1.26 22.95
C GLY A 239 -4.03 -0.02 22.16
N THR A 240 -4.35 0.00 20.86
CA THR A 240 -4.21 -1.14 19.94
C THR A 240 -3.00 -0.98 19.03
N VAL A 241 -2.49 -2.08 18.47
CA VAL A 241 -1.38 -2.08 17.49
C VAL A 241 -1.70 -1.26 16.24
N GLN A 242 -2.97 -1.07 15.92
CA GLN A 242 -3.41 -0.24 14.81
C GLN A 242 -2.93 1.21 14.93
N ASN A 243 -2.86 1.76 16.15
CA ASN A 243 -2.48 3.16 16.35
C ASN A 243 -1.03 3.47 15.90
N PRO A 244 0.00 2.74 16.36
CA PRO A 244 1.35 2.93 15.83
C PRO A 244 1.46 2.52 14.36
N ILE A 245 0.73 1.50 13.89
CA ILE A 245 0.71 1.12 12.46
C ILE A 245 0.22 2.27 11.58
N ASN A 246 -0.85 2.97 11.97
CA ASN A 246 -1.36 4.11 11.19
C ASN A 246 -0.31 5.22 11.03
N MET A 247 0.51 5.45 12.06
CA MET A 247 1.61 6.40 11.98
C MET A 247 2.69 5.91 11.00
N MET A 248 3.06 4.63 11.06
CA MET A 248 4.07 4.07 10.14
C MET A 248 3.58 4.13 8.69
N GLU A 249 2.32 3.76 8.42
CA GLU A 249 1.74 3.84 7.07
C GLU A 249 1.74 5.29 6.52
N HIS A 250 1.49 6.29 7.36
CA HIS A 250 1.55 7.71 6.94
C HIS A 250 2.98 8.15 6.60
N GLU A 251 3.96 7.69 7.38
CA GLU A 251 5.37 7.96 7.11
C GLU A 251 5.85 7.23 5.83
N HIS A 252 5.35 6.03 5.57
CA HIS A 252 5.58 5.30 4.31
C HIS A 252 5.06 6.07 3.10
N GLU A 253 3.86 6.63 3.18
CA GLU A 253 3.31 7.48 2.12
C GLU A 253 4.20 8.70 1.87
N THR A 254 4.62 9.39 2.94
CA THR A 254 5.49 10.57 2.86
C THR A 254 6.82 10.25 2.17
N VAL A 255 7.51 9.18 2.58
CA VAL A 255 8.79 8.80 1.97
C VAL A 255 8.59 8.30 0.54
N GLY A 256 7.48 7.60 0.25
CA GLY A 256 7.10 7.19 -1.10
C GLY A 256 6.94 8.38 -2.05
N GLU A 257 6.25 9.43 -1.62
CA GLU A 257 6.08 10.68 -2.39
C GLU A 257 7.43 11.37 -2.65
N MET A 258 8.32 11.43 -1.64
CA MET A 258 9.67 11.96 -1.80
C MET A 258 10.46 11.20 -2.87
N PHE A 259 10.37 9.88 -2.90
CA PHE A 259 11.06 9.07 -3.91
C PHE A 259 10.45 9.19 -5.31
N GLU A 260 9.13 9.32 -5.44
CA GLU A 260 8.51 9.64 -6.74
C GLU A 260 8.97 11.01 -7.26
N LYS A 261 9.19 11.98 -6.37
CA LYS A 261 9.79 13.27 -6.73
C LYS A 261 11.25 13.13 -7.19
N ILE A 262 12.09 12.39 -6.45
CA ILE A 262 13.48 12.09 -6.86
C ILE A 262 13.50 11.40 -8.24
N LYS A 263 12.63 10.42 -8.45
CA LYS A 263 12.50 9.69 -9.71
C LYS A 263 12.13 10.62 -10.88
N SER A 264 11.21 11.54 -10.66
CA SER A 264 10.84 12.56 -11.66
C SER A 264 12.01 13.49 -11.99
N LEU A 265 12.68 14.04 -10.97
CA LEU A 265 13.83 14.94 -11.13
C LEU A 265 15.01 14.27 -11.83
N SER A 266 15.16 12.97 -11.65
CA SER A 266 16.28 12.18 -12.19
C SER A 266 16.00 11.54 -13.56
N ASP A 267 14.89 11.90 -14.22
CA ASP A 267 14.44 11.26 -15.47
C ASP A 267 14.42 9.73 -15.33
N ASN A 268 13.71 9.24 -14.31
CA ASN A 268 13.65 7.83 -13.94
C ASN A 268 15.04 7.23 -13.66
N PHE A 269 15.86 7.96 -12.89
CA PHE A 269 17.24 7.60 -12.57
C PHE A 269 18.16 7.46 -13.80
N THR A 270 17.88 8.22 -14.86
CA THR A 270 18.67 8.22 -16.10
C THR A 270 19.67 9.38 -16.07
N PRO A 271 20.97 9.12 -15.85
CA PRO A 271 21.95 10.20 -15.82
C PRO A 271 22.21 10.75 -17.23
N PRO A 272 22.55 12.05 -17.37
CA PRO A 272 22.94 12.64 -18.65
C PRO A 272 24.06 11.87 -19.37
N SER A 273 24.12 11.97 -20.70
CA SER A 273 25.12 11.24 -21.52
C SER A 273 26.57 11.59 -21.14
N ASN A 274 26.82 12.82 -20.69
CA ASN A 274 28.11 13.32 -20.23
C ASN A 274 28.33 13.17 -18.70
N ALA A 275 27.42 12.50 -17.99
CA ALA A 275 27.53 12.33 -16.55
C ALA A 275 28.79 11.55 -16.16
N CYS A 276 29.48 12.04 -15.13
CA CYS A 276 30.66 11.37 -14.57
C CYS A 276 30.27 10.07 -13.85
N THR A 277 31.25 9.22 -13.54
CA THR A 277 31.03 7.95 -12.85
C THR A 277 30.29 8.10 -11.52
N THR A 278 30.64 9.11 -10.71
CA THR A 278 29.96 9.35 -9.42
C THR A 278 28.48 9.63 -9.62
N TYR A 279 28.14 10.47 -10.60
CA TYR A 279 26.76 10.80 -10.93
C TYR A 279 25.99 9.54 -11.37
N ARG A 280 26.54 8.75 -12.28
CA ARG A 280 25.92 7.49 -12.75
C ARG A 280 25.68 6.50 -11.60
N VAL A 281 26.67 6.34 -10.73
CA VAL A 281 26.56 5.45 -9.56
C VAL A 281 25.52 5.98 -8.56
N THR A 282 25.43 7.29 -8.36
CA THR A 282 24.43 7.91 -7.48
C THR A 282 23.02 7.55 -7.91
N TYR A 283 22.69 7.74 -9.19
CA TYR A 283 21.37 7.41 -9.72
C TYR A 283 21.07 5.91 -9.68
N ALA A 284 22.04 5.07 -10.01
CA ALA A 284 21.89 3.62 -9.88
C ALA A 284 21.60 3.20 -8.43
N LYS A 285 22.26 3.83 -7.44
CA LYS A 285 22.01 3.55 -6.02
C LYS A 285 20.72 4.14 -5.48
N LEU A 286 20.29 5.31 -5.94
CA LEU A 286 18.96 5.83 -5.62
C LEU A 286 17.85 4.91 -6.15
N LYS A 287 18.02 4.35 -7.35
CA LYS A 287 17.09 3.36 -7.90
C LYS A 287 17.07 2.08 -7.06
N GLU A 288 18.24 1.53 -6.74
CA GLU A 288 18.37 0.33 -5.89
C GLU A 288 17.72 0.56 -4.52
N TYR A 289 17.92 1.74 -3.93
CA TYR A 289 17.32 2.12 -2.67
C TYR A 289 15.80 2.18 -2.75
N GLN A 290 15.24 2.81 -3.79
CA GLN A 290 13.80 2.84 -4.01
C GLN A 290 13.24 1.42 -4.19
N ASP A 291 13.95 0.55 -4.93
CA ASP A 291 13.55 -0.83 -5.15
C ASP A 291 13.50 -1.65 -3.85
N ASP A 292 14.50 -1.48 -2.96
CA ASP A 292 14.52 -2.10 -1.63
C ASP A 292 13.40 -1.55 -0.74
N LEU A 293 13.20 -0.23 -0.72
CA LEU A 293 12.17 0.42 0.08
C LEU A 293 10.77 -0.01 -0.33
N HIS A 294 10.49 -0.18 -1.62
CA HIS A 294 9.21 -0.71 -2.09
C HIS A 294 8.96 -2.14 -1.58
N GLN A 295 9.99 -2.99 -1.55
CA GLN A 295 9.87 -4.34 -1.01
C GLN A 295 9.65 -4.30 0.50
N HIS A 296 10.48 -3.55 1.23
CA HIS A 296 10.39 -3.32 2.67
C HIS A 296 8.97 -2.91 3.07
N ILE A 297 8.48 -1.79 2.54
CA ILE A 297 7.16 -1.25 2.87
C ILE A 297 6.05 -2.23 2.46
N HIS A 298 6.21 -2.97 1.36
CA HIS A 298 5.24 -3.99 0.98
C HIS A 298 5.11 -5.10 2.02
N LEU A 299 6.24 -5.62 2.53
CA LEU A 299 6.25 -6.64 3.56
C LEU A 299 5.57 -6.15 4.85
N GLU A 300 5.70 -4.87 5.17
CA GLU A 300 5.04 -4.27 6.32
C GLU A 300 3.54 -4.05 6.09
N ASN A 301 3.18 -3.17 5.15
CA ASN A 301 1.82 -2.71 4.93
C ASN A 301 0.87 -3.82 4.49
N ASN A 302 1.35 -4.79 3.71
CA ASN A 302 0.49 -5.78 3.08
C ASN A 302 0.58 -7.17 3.74
N ILE A 303 1.58 -7.41 4.60
CA ILE A 303 1.79 -8.72 5.23
C ILE A 303 1.90 -8.61 6.75
N LEU A 304 2.93 -7.94 7.29
CA LEU A 304 3.21 -7.92 8.72
C LEU A 304 2.11 -7.21 9.51
N PHE A 305 1.76 -5.98 9.11
CA PHE A 305 0.80 -5.14 9.83
C PHE A 305 -0.62 -5.74 9.83
N PRO A 306 -1.20 -6.17 8.69
CA PRO A 306 -2.51 -6.81 8.70
C PRO A 306 -2.55 -8.05 9.59
N LYS A 307 -1.53 -8.91 9.51
CA LYS A 307 -1.46 -10.11 10.36
C LYS A 307 -1.36 -9.75 11.85
N ALA A 308 -0.59 -8.73 12.21
CA ALA A 308 -0.48 -8.28 13.60
C ALA A 308 -1.82 -7.78 14.15
N ILE A 309 -2.54 -6.98 13.36
CA ILE A 309 -3.88 -6.48 13.72
C ILE A 309 -4.86 -7.63 13.93
N ASP A 310 -4.87 -8.62 13.03
CA ASP A 310 -5.77 -9.77 13.14
C ASP A 310 -5.45 -10.62 14.38
N ILE A 311 -4.17 -10.86 14.66
CA ILE A 311 -3.74 -11.60 15.86
C ILE A 311 -4.11 -10.85 17.14
N GLU A 312 -3.91 -9.53 17.19
CA GLU A 312 -4.30 -8.74 18.37
C GLU A 312 -5.82 -8.84 18.63
N LYS A 313 -6.63 -8.71 17.58
CA LYS A 313 -8.09 -8.88 17.69
C LYS A 313 -8.48 -10.27 18.19
N GLU A 314 -7.86 -11.33 17.67
CA GLU A 314 -8.08 -12.69 18.16
C GLU A 314 -7.73 -12.83 19.64
N LEU A 315 -6.63 -12.23 20.09
CA LEU A 315 -6.15 -12.32 21.47
C LEU A 315 -6.94 -11.47 22.47
N LEU A 316 -7.58 -10.39 22.02
CA LEU A 316 -8.43 -9.53 22.85
C LEU A 316 -9.88 -10.07 22.97
N ASN A 317 -10.32 -10.87 22.00
CA ASN A 317 -11.65 -11.48 21.98
C ASN A 317 -11.72 -12.86 22.68
N ASN A 318 -10.59 -13.40 23.13
CA ASN A 318 -10.45 -14.67 23.85
C ASN A 318 -10.13 -14.45 25.33
#